data_AF-A0A0R3RSU4-F1
#
_entry.id   AF-A0A0R3RSU4-F1
#
_cell.length_a   1.000
_cell.length_b   1.000
_cell.length_c   1.000
_cell.angle_alpha   90.00
_cell.angle_beta   90.00
_cell.angle_gamma   90.00
#
_symmetry.space_group_name_H-M   'P 1'
#
loop_
_entity.id
_entity.type
_entity.pdbx_description
1 polymer ?
#
loop_
_entity_poly.entity_id
_entity_poly.type
_entity_poly.pdbx_seq_one_letter_code
_entity_poly.pdbx_strand_id
1 'polypeptide(L)'
;MIYLLLSWKRSSFQVQGGYWFLGSMMCDIYSASDVACSTASILVLTVISFDRYRAVTHPISYSHKSHDTKRVIFIMAVIWVISLALASPMVLGVNIRPSDADPYECRFYNPIFSISSSFISFVIPCFIVLFVYIR
;
A
#
# COMPACT_ATOMS: atom_id res chain seq x y z
N MET A 1 -3.68 -8.00 6.56
CA MET A 1 -4.13 -6.60 6.43
C MET A 1 -5.27 -6.45 5.42
N ILE A 2 -5.11 -6.86 4.16
CA ILE A 2 -6.16 -6.80 3.12
C ILE A 2 -7.48 -7.47 3.56
N TYR A 3 -7.44 -8.63 4.22
CA TYR A 3 -8.66 -9.32 4.70
C TYR A 3 -9.47 -8.54 5.75
N LEU A 4 -8.81 -7.74 6.59
CA LEU A 4 -9.49 -6.91 7.59
C LEU A 4 -10.18 -5.72 6.92
N LEU A 5 -9.54 -5.11 5.91
CA LEU A 5 -10.15 -4.05 5.11
C LEU A 5 -11.29 -4.57 4.22
N LEU A 6 -11.16 -5.76 3.65
CA LEU A 6 -12.23 -6.39 2.89
C LEU A 6 -13.42 -6.75 3.79
N SER A 7 -13.16 -7.26 5.00
CA SER A 7 -14.20 -7.50 5.99
C SER A 7 -14.86 -6.21 6.43
N TRP A 8 -14.08 -5.16 6.74
CA TRP A 8 -14.59 -3.86 7.14
C TRP A 8 -15.39 -3.16 6.03
N LYS A 9 -14.91 -3.22 4.79
CA LYS A 9 -15.64 -2.74 3.60
C LYS A 9 -16.95 -3.49 3.46
N ARG A 10 -16.92 -4.82 3.50
CA ARG A 10 -18.11 -5.67 3.35
C ARG A 10 -19.13 -5.40 4.45
N SER A 11 -18.69 -5.30 5.71
CA SER A 11 -19.55 -4.94 6.83
C SER A 11 -20.17 -3.55 6.64
N SER A 12 -19.38 -2.54 6.27
CA SER A 12 -19.88 -1.17 6.09
C SER A 12 -20.86 -1.06 4.92
N PHE A 13 -20.54 -1.68 3.78
CA PHE A 13 -21.38 -1.68 2.57
C PHE A 13 -22.68 -2.45 2.77
N GLN A 14 -22.65 -3.57 3.50
CA GLN A 14 -23.82 -4.39 3.78
C GLN A 14 -24.78 -3.71 4.76
N VAL A 15 -24.26 -2.97 5.74
CA VAL A 15 -25.08 -2.17 6.66
C VAL A 15 -25.73 -0.98 5.95
N GLN A 16 -25.10 -0.49 4.88
CA GLN A 16 -25.52 0.70 4.14
C GLN A 16 -26.22 0.40 2.81
N GLY A 17 -26.57 -0.87 2.54
CA GLY A 17 -27.30 -1.26 1.33
C GLY A 17 -26.57 -0.97 0.01
N GLY A 18 -25.23 -0.89 0.04
CA GLY A 18 -24.42 -0.59 -1.15
C GLY A 18 -23.98 0.86 -1.32
N TYR A 19 -24.28 1.73 -0.35
CA TYR A 19 -23.97 3.16 -0.40
C TYR A 19 -22.98 3.54 0.70
N TRP A 20 -22.31 4.68 0.58
CA TRP A 20 -21.34 5.20 1.55
C TRP A 20 -21.93 6.38 2.35
N PHE A 21 -22.24 6.17 3.63
CA PHE A 21 -22.84 7.21 4.50
C PHE A 21 -21.90 7.75 5.59
N LEU A 22 -20.67 7.23 5.70
CA LEU A 22 -19.71 7.63 6.75
C LEU A 22 -19.06 9.01 6.53
N GLY A 23 -19.46 9.73 5.48
CA GLY A 23 -18.93 11.04 5.09
C GLY A 23 -17.59 10.97 4.34
N SER A 24 -17.13 12.13 3.86
CA SER A 24 -15.92 12.23 3.03
C SER A 24 -14.65 11.86 3.78
N MET A 25 -14.49 12.32 5.02
CA MET A 25 -13.27 12.06 5.80
C MET A 25 -13.02 10.56 6.00
N MET A 26 -14.07 9.79 6.25
CA MET A 26 -13.95 8.33 6.37
C MET A 26 -13.69 7.66 5.03
N CYS A 27 -14.22 8.21 3.92
CA CYS A 27 -13.90 7.73 2.57
C CYS A 27 -12.41 7.92 2.27
N ASP A 28 -11.87 9.09 2.59
CA ASP A 28 -10.46 9.41 2.34
C ASP A 28 -9.52 8.53 3.20
N ILE A 29 -9.84 8.35 4.48
CA ILE A 29 -9.10 7.42 5.37
C ILE A 29 -9.18 5.98 4.85
N TYR A 30 -10.37 5.54 4.41
CA TYR A 30 -10.57 4.21 3.88
C TYR A 30 -9.74 3.98 2.61
N SER A 31 -9.85 4.89 1.64
CA SER A 31 -9.06 4.86 0.41
C SER A 31 -7.56 4.90 0.68
N ALA A 32 -7.10 5.76 1.60
CA ALA A 32 -5.69 5.84 2.00
C ALA A 32 -5.19 4.51 2.60
N SER A 33 -6.01 3.90 3.45
CA SER A 33 -5.68 2.62 4.11
C SER A 33 -5.63 1.44 3.13
N ASP A 34 -6.51 1.43 2.11
CA ASP A 34 -6.56 0.42 1.06
C ASP A 34 -5.29 0.45 0.20
N VAL A 35 -4.86 1.65 -0.20
CA VAL A 35 -3.60 1.86 -0.90
C VAL A 35 -2.42 1.44 -0.01
N ALA A 36 -2.34 1.92 1.23
CA ALA A 36 -1.25 1.57 2.14
C ALA A 36 -1.10 0.05 2.34
N CYS A 37 -2.23 -0.65 2.55
CA CYS A 37 -2.26 -2.08 2.80
C CYS A 37 -1.91 -2.92 1.57
N SER A 38 -2.37 -2.51 0.39
CA SER A 38 -2.03 -3.18 -0.87
C SER A 38 -0.55 -2.99 -1.20
N THR A 39 0.00 -1.77 -1.10
CA THR A 39 1.43 -1.51 -1.28
C THR A 39 2.29 -2.31 -0.28
N ALA A 40 1.91 -2.33 1.00
CA ALA A 40 2.64 -3.08 2.03
C ALA A 40 2.67 -4.58 1.72
N SER A 41 1.54 -5.12 1.26
CA SER A 41 1.42 -6.55 0.96
C SER A 41 2.27 -6.95 -0.25
N ILE A 42 2.27 -6.15 -1.32
CA ILE A 42 3.13 -6.37 -2.50
C ILE A 42 4.61 -6.30 -2.10
N LEU A 43 5.01 -5.24 -1.39
CA LEU A 43 6.38 -5.05 -0.94
C LEU A 43 6.90 -6.21 -0.08
N VAL A 44 6.10 -6.64 0.90
CA VAL A 44 6.44 -7.78 1.77
C VAL A 44 6.56 -9.07 0.96
N LEU A 45 5.64 -9.33 0.02
CA LEU A 45 5.71 -10.51 -0.85
C LEU A 45 6.98 -10.50 -1.71
N THR A 46 7.31 -9.38 -2.34
CA THR A 46 8.53 -9.25 -3.15
C THR A 46 9.79 -9.51 -2.32
N VAL A 47 9.86 -8.98 -1.10
CA VAL A 47 10.98 -9.22 -0.18
C VAL A 47 11.09 -10.69 0.21
N ILE A 48 9.98 -11.36 0.53
CA ILE A 48 9.96 -12.79 0.87
C ILE A 48 10.39 -13.65 -0.34
N SER A 49 9.85 -13.39 -1.52
CA SER A 49 10.23 -14.10 -2.75
C SER A 49 11.72 -13.93 -3.06
N PHE A 50 12.25 -12.72 -2.84
CA PHE A 50 13.66 -12.43 -3.06
C PHE A 50 14.59 -13.09 -2.03
N ASP A 51 14.18 -13.12 -0.75
CA ASP A 51 14.89 -13.85 0.32
C ASP A 51 15.08 -15.31 -0.07
N ARG A 52 14.01 -15.95 -0.58
CA ARG A 52 14.05 -17.33 -1.09
C ARG A 52 14.96 -17.46 -2.32
N TYR A 53 14.90 -16.51 -3.26
CA TYR A 53 15.76 -16.52 -4.45
C TYR A 53 17.25 -16.44 -4.10
N ARG A 54 17.64 -15.56 -3.15
CA ARG A 54 19.02 -15.46 -2.68
C ARG A 54 19.48 -16.70 -1.91
N ALA A 55 18.61 -17.29 -1.08
CA ALA A 55 18.92 -18.53 -0.37
C ALA A 55 19.24 -19.69 -1.32
N VAL A 56 18.57 -19.76 -2.49
CA VAL A 56 18.77 -20.80 -3.50
C VAL A 56 19.99 -20.53 -4.38
N THR A 57 20.22 -19.29 -4.81
CA THR A 57 21.30 -18.96 -5.77
C THR A 57 22.68 -18.80 -5.15
N HIS A 58 22.78 -18.43 -3.86
CA HIS A 58 24.06 -18.16 -3.20
C HIS A 58 24.16 -18.83 -1.82
N PRO A 59 24.21 -20.18 -1.76
CA PRO A 59 24.17 -20.93 -0.49
C PRO A 59 25.35 -20.61 0.45
N ILE A 60 26.52 -20.28 -0.08
CA ILE A 60 27.76 -20.04 0.69
C ILE A 60 27.83 -18.62 1.29
N SER A 61 27.29 -17.61 0.58
CA SER A 61 27.26 -16.22 1.06
C SER A 61 26.06 -15.96 1.99
N TYR A 62 25.02 -16.80 1.92
CA TYR A 62 23.86 -16.78 2.80
C TYR A 62 24.22 -17.21 4.24
N SER A 63 25.17 -18.16 4.40
CA SER A 63 25.64 -18.64 5.71
C SER A 63 26.29 -17.54 6.57
N HIS A 64 27.00 -16.58 5.96
CA HIS A 64 27.59 -15.43 6.65
C HIS A 64 26.62 -14.21 6.75
N LYS A 65 25.41 -14.34 6.22
CA LYS A 65 24.35 -13.31 6.16
C LYS A 65 23.15 -13.67 7.06
N SER A 66 23.28 -14.66 7.94
CA SER A 66 22.14 -15.15 8.73
C SER A 66 21.68 -14.18 9.83
N HIS A 67 22.46 -13.17 10.21
CA HIS A 67 22.27 -12.41 11.45
C HIS A 67 22.19 -10.89 11.29
N ASP A 68 21.47 -10.38 10.29
CA ASP A 68 21.13 -8.96 10.28
C ASP A 68 19.62 -8.76 10.47
N THR A 69 19.12 -9.17 11.64
CA THR A 69 17.79 -8.81 12.14
C THR A 69 17.55 -7.30 11.99
N LYS A 70 18.62 -6.49 12.12
CA LYS A 70 18.63 -5.05 11.86
C LYS A 70 18.26 -4.71 10.42
N ARG A 71 18.77 -5.45 9.42
CA ARG A 71 18.42 -5.26 8.00
C ARG A 71 16.95 -5.62 7.74
N VAL A 72 16.43 -6.69 8.35
CA VAL A 72 15.02 -7.07 8.21
C VAL A 72 14.11 -6.01 8.82
N ILE A 73 14.43 -5.54 10.04
CA ILE A 73 13.70 -4.46 10.71
C ILE A 73 13.76 -3.17 9.88
N PHE A 74 14.93 -2.84 9.32
CA PHE A 74 15.10 -1.66 8.47
C PHE A 74 14.26 -1.74 7.20
N ILE A 75 14.28 -2.88 6.48
CA ILE A 75 13.45 -3.10 5.30
C ILE A 75 11.97 -2.98 5.66
N MET A 76 11.55 -3.56 6.79
CA MET A 76 10.16 -3.46 7.24
C MET A 76 9.77 -2.01 7.59
N ALA A 77 10.64 -1.26 8.27
CA ALA A 77 10.43 0.15 8.55
C ALA A 77 10.31 0.99 7.26
N VAL A 78 11.17 0.73 6.27
CA VAL A 78 11.11 1.37 4.94
C VAL A 78 9.79 1.07 4.24
N ILE A 79 9.33 -0.19 4.26
CA ILE A 79 8.03 -0.59 3.69
C ILE A 79 6.89 0.21 4.33
N TRP A 80 6.87 0.30 5.66
CA TRP A 80 5.86 1.07 6.39
C TRP A 80 5.90 2.56 6.05
N VAL A 81 7.10 3.16 6.03
CA VAL A 81 7.28 4.58 5.68
C VAL A 81 6.79 4.86 4.26
N ILE A 82 7.11 4.01 3.29
CA ILE A 82 6.63 4.15 1.91
C ILE A 82 5.11 4.02 1.85
N SER A 83 4.54 2.99 2.48
CA SER A 83 3.09 2.80 2.54
C SER A 83 2.36 4.00 3.14
N LEU A 84 2.89 4.60 4.21
CA LEU A 84 2.34 5.80 4.83
C LEU A 84 2.55 7.06 3.98
N ALA A 85 3.70 7.19 3.32
CA ALA A 85 3.99 8.31 2.42
C ALA A 85 3.05 8.32 1.21
N LEU A 86 2.66 7.15 0.69
CA LEU A 86 1.68 7.03 -0.39
C LEU A 86 0.23 7.25 0.07
N ALA A 87 -0.07 6.92 1.33
CA ALA A 87 -1.37 7.21 1.94
C ALA A 87 -1.54 8.71 2.27
N SER A 88 -0.46 9.41 2.61
CA SER A 88 -0.43 10.83 2.98
C SER A 88 -1.16 11.77 2.01
N PRO A 89 -0.93 11.73 0.67
CA PRO A 89 -1.63 12.62 -0.25
C PRO A 89 -3.16 12.42 -0.25
N MET A 90 -3.66 11.23 0.10
CA MET A 90 -5.12 11.02 0.22
C MET A 90 -5.70 11.71 1.46
N VAL A 91 -4.95 11.77 2.56
CA VAL A 91 -5.38 12.42 3.81
C VAL A 91 -5.26 13.94 3.76
N LEU A 92 -4.33 14.47 2.95
CA LEU A 92 -4.10 15.90 2.75
C LEU A 92 -5.15 16.59 1.85
N GLY A 93 -6.18 15.87 1.38
CA GLY A 93 -7.34 16.50 0.74
C GLY A 93 -7.13 17.00 -0.69
N VAL A 94 -6.14 16.48 -1.43
CA VAL A 94 -5.99 16.79 -2.87
C VAL A 94 -7.11 16.21 -3.74
N ASN A 95 -7.95 15.32 -3.20
CA ASN A 95 -9.16 14.86 -3.85
C ASN A 95 -10.29 15.89 -3.62
N ILE A 96 -10.17 17.05 -4.28
CA ILE A 96 -11.21 18.08 -4.23
C ILE A 96 -12.48 17.50 -4.85
N ARG A 97 -13.49 17.24 -4.03
CA ARG A 97 -14.80 16.79 -4.48
C ARG A 97 -15.47 17.92 -5.28
N PRO A 98 -15.91 17.68 -6.53
CA PRO A 98 -16.75 18.64 -7.23
C PRO A 98 -18.10 18.81 -6.50
N SER A 99 -18.72 19.99 -6.57
CA SER A 99 -20.01 20.25 -5.91
C SER A 99 -21.14 19.32 -6.34
N ASP A 100 -21.06 18.73 -7.53
CA ASP A 100 -22.05 17.80 -8.09
C ASP A 100 -21.75 16.32 -7.76
N ALA A 101 -20.83 16.07 -6.83
CA ALA A 101 -20.45 14.73 -6.42
C ALA A 101 -21.52 14.06 -5.57
N ASP A 102 -21.92 12.83 -5.93
CA ASP A 102 -22.82 12.03 -5.12
C ASP A 102 -22.24 11.79 -3.71
N PRO A 103 -22.95 12.19 -2.63
CA PRO A 103 -22.48 12.05 -1.27
C PRO A 103 -22.46 10.59 -0.80
N TYR A 104 -23.19 9.73 -1.50
CA TYR A 104 -23.34 8.30 -1.22
C TYR A 104 -22.28 7.43 -1.89
N GLU A 105 -21.33 8.05 -2.60
CA GLU A 105 -20.27 7.33 -3.29
C GLU A 105 -18.89 7.74 -2.79
N CYS A 106 -18.04 6.73 -2.59
CA CYS A 106 -16.65 6.89 -2.22
C CYS A 106 -15.77 6.47 -3.42
N ARG A 107 -15.31 7.47 -4.19
CA ARG A 107 -14.52 7.25 -5.41
C ARG A 107 -13.55 8.41 -5.66
N PHE A 108 -12.48 8.14 -6.41
CA PHE A 108 -11.52 9.16 -6.83
C PHE A 108 -12.12 9.98 -7.96
N TYR A 109 -12.22 11.31 -7.79
CA TYR A 109 -12.77 12.19 -8.82
C TYR A 109 -11.73 12.59 -9.86
N ASN A 110 -10.44 12.57 -9.50
CA ASN A 110 -9.34 12.90 -10.39
C ASN A 110 -8.74 11.64 -11.04
N PRO A 111 -8.92 11.42 -12.35
CA PRO A 111 -8.35 10.25 -13.03
C PRO A 111 -6.82 10.29 -13.04
N ILE A 112 -6.22 11.48 -13.12
CA ILE A 112 -4.77 11.66 -13.03
C ILE A 112 -4.26 11.19 -11.67
N PHE A 113 -4.98 11.53 -10.59
CA PHE A 113 -4.63 11.07 -9.25
C PHE A 113 -4.76 9.55 -9.10
N SER A 114 -5.82 8.95 -9.65
CA SER A 114 -6.03 7.50 -9.64
C SER A 114 -4.95 6.73 -10.43
N ILE A 115 -4.50 7.28 -11.56
CA ILE A 115 -3.45 6.68 -12.38
C ILE A 115 -2.11 6.87 -11.68
N SER A 116 -1.77 8.09 -11.25
CA SER A 116 -0.54 8.37 -10.54
C SER A 116 -0.40 7.55 -9.26
N SER A 117 -1.45 7.40 -8.45
CA SER A 117 -1.41 6.57 -7.24
C SER A 117 -1.14 5.10 -7.55
N SER A 118 -1.72 4.59 -8.64
CA SER A 118 -1.48 3.22 -9.12
C SER A 118 -0.04 3.05 -9.62
N PHE A 119 0.43 3.92 -10.51
CA PHE A 119 1.81 3.88 -11.01
C PHE A 119 2.83 4.02 -9.87
N ILE A 120 2.64 4.96 -8.96
CA ILE A 120 3.56 5.18 -7.84
C ILE A 120 3.58 3.95 -6.91
N SER A 121 2.42 3.34 -6.64
CA SER A 121 2.30 2.12 -5.83
C SER A 121 2.98 0.89 -6.44
N PHE A 122 3.21 0.87 -7.76
CA PHE A 122 3.92 -0.22 -8.45
C PHE A 122 5.39 0.11 -8.76
N VAL A 123 5.68 1.36 -9.15
CA VAL A 123 6.98 1.82 -9.63
C VAL A 123 7.96 1.99 -8.47
N ILE A 124 7.54 2.57 -7.34
CA ILE A 124 8.42 2.78 -6.18
C ILE A 124 8.89 1.44 -5.58
N PRO A 125 8.01 0.44 -5.33
CA PRO A 125 8.44 -0.89 -4.90
C PRO A 125 9.45 -1.55 -5.82
N CYS A 126 9.21 -1.49 -7.13
CA CYS A 126 10.14 -2.03 -8.13
C CYS A 126 11.50 -1.35 -8.06
N PHE A 127 11.56 -0.02 -8.00
CA PHE A 127 12.82 0.71 -7.96
C PHE A 127 13.62 0.46 -6.68
N ILE A 128 12.97 0.41 -5.52
CA ILE A 128 13.65 0.21 -4.24
C ILE A 128 14.22 -1.21 -4.15
N VAL A 129 13.46 -2.22 -4.57
CA VAL A 129 13.95 -3.60 -4.62
C VAL A 129 15.07 -3.74 -5.66
N LEU A 130 14.95 -3.12 -6.83
CA LEU A 130 16.02 -3.11 -7.85
C LEU A 130 17.29 -2.44 -7.33
N PHE A 131 17.19 -1.30 -6.66
CA PHE A 131 18.34 -0.60 -6.13
C PHE A 131 19.05 -1.41 -5.05
N VAL A 132 18.30 -2.08 -4.17
CA VAL A 132 18.82 -3.00 -3.15
C VAL A 132 19.31 -4.33 -3.76
N TYR A 133 18.85 -4.70 -4.96
CA TYR A 133 19.30 -5.87 -5.71
C TYR A 133 20.66 -5.63 -6.38
N ILE A 134 20.84 -4.46 -7.02
CA ILE A 134 22.05 -4.09 -7.75
C ILE A 134 23.20 -3.73 -6.78
N ARG A 135 22.88 -3.43 -5.52
CA ARG A 135 23.85 -3.11 -4.46
C ARG A 135 24.06 -4.26 -3.46
#